data_AF-A0A8R2NRM9-F1
#
_entry.id   AF-A0A8R2NRM9-F1
#
_cell.length_a   1.000
_cell.length_b   1.000
_cell.length_c   1.000
_cell.angle_alpha   90.00
_cell.angle_beta   90.00
_cell.angle_gamma   90.00
#
_symmetry.space_group_name_H-M   'P 1'
#
loop_
_entity.id
_entity.type
_entity.pdbx_description
1 polymer ?
#
loop_
_entity_poly.entity_id
_entity_poly.type
_entity_poly.pdbx_seq_one_letter_code
_entity_poly.pdbx_strand_id
1 'polypeptide(L)'
;MHACTNSKINFISKATQWPQKINVWTSILGDHVIGPIFLEGNITGEKYLAILENTIQPLVFRKIENNDNLTELDEEKIVFQQDGAPAHYTITVRDYLNQEHPGNKWIGRRGPIKRSPRSPDLTSIGFFVRPQI
;
A
#
# COMPACT_ATOMS: atom_id res chain seq x y z
N MET A 1 -15.66 -43.20 39.93
CA MET A 1 -15.18 -43.27 38.54
C MET A 1 -15.79 -42.10 37.78
N HIS A 2 -15.01 -41.06 37.51
CA HIS A 2 -15.44 -39.91 36.70
C HIS A 2 -14.91 -40.15 35.28
N ALA A 3 -15.80 -40.26 34.29
CA ALA A 3 -15.40 -40.35 32.89
C ALA A 3 -15.20 -38.92 32.35
N CYS A 4 -13.96 -38.57 32.03
CA CYS A 4 -13.61 -37.32 31.36
C CYS A 4 -13.73 -37.55 29.84
N THR A 5 -14.76 -37.00 29.20
CA THR A 5 -14.90 -37.06 27.73
C THR A 5 -14.04 -35.97 27.10
N ASN A 6 -12.91 -36.37 26.49
CA ASN A 6 -12.07 -35.51 25.66
C ASN A 6 -12.78 -35.21 24.33
N SER A 7 -13.48 -34.07 24.24
CA SER A 7 -13.90 -33.51 22.95
C SER A 7 -12.69 -32.87 22.27
N LYS A 8 -12.09 -33.57 21.30
CA LYS A 8 -11.13 -32.97 20.36
C LYS A 8 -11.88 -31.95 19.51
N ILE A 9 -11.65 -30.66 19.77
CA ILE A 9 -12.09 -29.58 18.89
C ILE A 9 -11.22 -29.65 17.63
N ASN A 10 -11.78 -30.20 16.56
CA ASN A 10 -11.16 -30.15 15.25
C ASN A 10 -11.45 -28.78 14.63
N PHE A 11 -10.43 -27.92 14.61
CA PHE A 11 -10.48 -26.70 13.80
C PHE A 11 -10.41 -27.09 12.32
N ILE A 12 -11.57 -27.13 11.66
CA ILE A 12 -11.63 -27.25 10.20
C ILE A 12 -11.38 -25.86 9.63
N SER A 13 -10.19 -25.60 9.09
CA SER A 13 -9.96 -24.43 8.27
C SER A 13 -10.74 -24.61 6.96
N LYS A 14 -11.82 -23.86 6.78
CA LYS A 14 -12.48 -23.74 5.47
C LYS A 14 -11.63 -22.84 4.58
N ALA A 15 -10.63 -23.43 3.92
CA ALA A 15 -9.96 -22.78 2.80
C ALA A 15 -10.89 -22.86 1.57
N THR A 16 -11.55 -21.75 1.23
CA THR A 16 -12.35 -21.64 0.00
C THR A 16 -11.44 -21.25 -1.17
N GLN A 17 -11.59 -21.89 -2.33
CA GLN A 17 -10.85 -21.54 -3.56
C GLN A 17 -11.24 -20.16 -4.13
N TRP A 18 -12.34 -19.58 -3.65
CA TRP A 18 -12.86 -18.25 -3.97
C TRP A 18 -12.85 -17.32 -2.74
N PRO A 19 -11.68 -17.00 -2.16
CA PRO A 19 -11.63 -16.08 -1.05
C PRO A 19 -12.14 -14.71 -1.51
N GLN A 20 -13.01 -14.09 -0.73
CA GLN A 20 -13.30 -12.67 -0.91
C GLN A 20 -12.00 -11.89 -0.68
N LYS A 21 -11.63 -11.07 -1.66
CA LYS A 21 -10.42 -10.23 -1.59
C LYS A 21 -10.88 -8.79 -1.48
N ILE A 22 -10.28 -8.08 -0.52
CA ILE A 22 -10.40 -6.63 -0.41
C ILE A 22 -9.06 -6.01 -0.79
N ASN A 23 -9.10 -4.95 -1.58
CA ASN A 23 -7.90 -4.18 -1.89
C ASN A 23 -7.77 -3.08 -0.83
N VAL A 24 -6.56 -2.89 -0.30
CA VAL A 24 -6.29 -1.87 0.71
C VAL A 24 -5.08 -1.09 0.26
N TRP A 25 -5.18 0.23 0.33
CA TRP A 25 -4.04 1.14 0.23
C TRP A 25 -3.69 1.67 1.61
N THR A 26 -2.41 1.76 1.91
CA THR A 26 -1.90 2.40 3.13
C THR A 26 -0.47 2.86 2.86
N SER A 27 -0.05 3.92 3.55
CA SER A 27 1.28 4.49 3.46
C SER A 27 1.86 4.76 4.84
N ILE A 28 3.18 4.88 4.91
CA ILE A 28 3.92 5.32 6.08
C ILE A 28 4.71 6.56 5.66
N LEU A 29 4.53 7.66 6.39
CA LEU A 29 5.24 8.92 6.19
C LEU A 29 5.92 9.28 7.51
N GLY A 30 7.26 9.17 7.56
CA GLY A 30 8.00 9.25 8.81
C GLY A 30 7.56 8.15 9.78
N ASP A 31 7.13 8.55 10.97
CA ASP A 31 6.53 7.72 12.02
C ASP A 31 4.98 7.65 11.96
N HIS A 32 4.37 8.27 10.94
CA HIS A 32 2.91 8.33 10.80
C HIS A 32 2.40 7.34 9.76
N VAL A 33 1.32 6.64 10.09
CA VAL A 33 0.56 5.82 9.14
C VAL A 33 -0.55 6.67 8.51
N ILE A 34 -0.69 6.58 7.18
CA ILE A 34 -1.78 7.19 6.41
C ILE A 34 -2.59 6.07 5.76
N GLY A 35 -3.89 6.01 6.09
CA GLY A 35 -4.79 4.91 5.71
C GLY A 35 -5.28 4.12 6.93
N PRO A 36 -5.82 2.89 6.76
CA PRO A 36 -6.05 2.19 5.49
C PRO A 36 -7.20 2.79 4.68
N ILE A 37 -7.05 2.79 3.35
CA ILE A 37 -8.10 3.13 2.39
C ILE A 37 -8.54 1.83 1.72
N PHE A 38 -9.81 1.46 1.91
CA PHE A 38 -10.38 0.28 1.30
C PHE A 38 -10.79 0.59 -0.14
N LEU A 39 -10.26 -0.18 -1.08
CA LEU A 39 -10.53 -0.04 -2.49
C LEU A 39 -11.47 -1.16 -2.93
N GLU A 40 -12.65 -0.79 -3.42
CA GLU A 40 -13.67 -1.77 -3.77
C GLU A 40 -13.44 -2.36 -5.17
N GLY A 41 -13.80 -3.64 -5.33
CA GLY A 41 -13.77 -4.30 -6.64
C GLY A 41 -12.38 -4.47 -7.24
N ASN A 42 -12.34 -4.74 -8.55
CA ASN A 42 -11.10 -4.94 -9.28
C ASN A 42 -10.41 -3.59 -9.57
N ILE A 43 -9.13 -3.49 -9.22
CA ILE A 43 -8.35 -2.26 -9.42
C ILE A 43 -7.73 -2.31 -10.82
N THR A 44 -8.30 -1.53 -11.74
CA THR A 44 -7.69 -1.22 -13.05
C THR A 44 -6.72 -0.05 -12.91
N GLY A 45 -5.89 0.19 -13.93
CA GLY A 45 -4.99 1.35 -13.91
C GLY A 45 -5.74 2.68 -13.84
N GLU A 46 -6.84 2.81 -14.59
CA GLU A 46 -7.70 4.01 -14.56
C GLU A 46 -8.32 4.22 -13.18
N LYS A 47 -8.86 3.17 -12.58
CA LYS A 47 -9.44 3.23 -11.24
C LYS A 47 -8.38 3.59 -10.20
N TYR A 48 -7.19 3.00 -10.32
CA TYR A 48 -6.08 3.33 -9.43
C TYR A 48 -5.66 4.80 -9.58
N LEU A 49 -5.52 5.30 -10.80
CA LEU A 49 -5.19 6.70 -11.06
C LEU A 49 -6.22 7.64 -10.44
N ALA A 50 -7.52 7.39 -10.65
CA ALA A 50 -8.57 8.21 -10.08
C ALA A 50 -8.52 8.25 -8.54
N ILE A 51 -8.21 7.13 -7.89
CA ILE A 51 -8.04 7.05 -6.43
C ILE A 51 -6.77 7.80 -6.00
N LEU A 52 -5.70 7.68 -6.77
CA LEU A 52 -4.44 8.34 -6.49
C LEU A 52 -4.60 9.88 -6.50
N GLU A 53 -5.23 10.40 -7.55
CA GLU A 53 -5.51 11.81 -7.78
C GLU A 53 -6.51 12.39 -6.77
N ASN A 54 -7.66 11.73 -6.62
CA ASN A 54 -8.81 12.33 -5.93
C ASN A 54 -8.90 11.96 -4.46
N THR A 55 -8.07 11.05 -3.97
CA THR A 55 -8.16 10.55 -2.60
C THR A 55 -6.79 10.49 -1.94
N ILE A 56 -5.86 9.72 -2.48
CA ILE A 56 -4.57 9.48 -1.81
C ILE A 56 -3.74 10.76 -1.70
N GLN A 57 -3.52 11.46 -2.82
CA GLN A 57 -2.68 12.66 -2.80
C GLN A 57 -3.24 13.77 -1.90
N PRO A 58 -4.52 14.16 -2.01
CA PRO A 58 -5.10 15.15 -1.09
C PRO A 58 -5.01 14.73 0.39
N LEU A 59 -5.16 13.44 0.70
CA LEU A 59 -5.02 12.95 2.07
C LEU A 59 -3.57 13.07 2.59
N VAL A 60 -2.58 12.78 1.75
CA VAL A 60 -1.16 12.92 2.09
C VAL A 60 -0.80 14.39 2.30
N PHE A 61 -1.15 15.26 1.35
CA PHE A 61 -0.90 16.71 1.48
C PHE A 61 -1.54 17.28 2.73
N ARG A 62 -2.82 16.98 2.98
CA ARG A 62 -3.51 17.42 4.18
C ARG A 62 -2.82 16.92 5.46
N LYS A 63 -2.29 15.70 5.46
CA LYS A 63 -1.62 15.14 6.65
C LYS A 63 -0.28 15.83 6.92
N ILE A 64 0.44 16.22 5.87
CA ILE A 64 1.67 17.02 5.98
C ILE A 64 1.33 18.40 6.53
N GLU A 65 0.40 19.12 5.90
CA GLU A 65 0.03 20.49 6.29
C GLU A 65 -0.49 20.62 7.73
N ASN A 66 -1.21 19.62 8.24
CA ASN A 66 -1.81 19.66 9.58
C ASN A 66 -0.90 19.11 10.68
N ASN A 67 0.36 18.80 10.40
CA ASN A 67 1.27 18.22 11.38
C ASN A 67 2.61 18.93 11.34
N ASP A 68 2.86 19.81 12.31
CA ASP A 68 4.08 20.62 12.39
C ASP A 68 5.36 19.77 12.30
N ASN A 69 5.36 18.55 12.86
CA ASN A 69 6.49 17.62 12.78
C ASN A 69 6.71 17.05 11.36
N LEU A 70 5.65 16.98 10.54
CA LEU A 70 5.71 16.55 9.15
C LEU A 70 5.91 17.72 8.19
N THR A 71 5.46 18.92 8.54
CA THR A 71 5.76 20.17 7.81
C THR A 71 7.26 20.46 7.80
N GLU A 72 7.98 20.06 8.86
CA GLU A 72 9.45 20.11 8.93
C GLU A 72 10.16 18.98 8.16
N LEU A 73 9.43 17.98 7.65
CA LEU A 73 10.04 17.02 6.75
C LEU A 73 10.46 17.75 5.48
N ASP A 74 11.75 17.71 5.22
CA ASP A 74 12.32 18.17 3.97
C ASP A 74 11.59 17.50 2.79
N GLU A 75 10.77 18.27 2.08
CA GLU A 75 10.02 17.81 0.91
C GLU A 75 10.95 17.22 -0.15
N GLU A 76 12.25 17.56 -0.15
CA GLU A 76 13.26 16.94 -0.99
C GLU A 76 13.53 15.48 -0.64
N LYS A 77 13.28 15.07 0.60
CA LYS A 77 13.52 13.71 1.11
C LYS A 77 12.29 12.81 1.01
N ILE A 78 11.12 13.34 0.68
CA ILE A 78 9.89 12.55 0.53
C ILE A 78 9.92 11.85 -0.84
N VAL A 79 9.86 10.51 -0.81
CA VAL A 79 9.81 9.67 -2.01
C VAL A 79 8.54 8.82 -1.99
N PHE A 80 7.72 8.93 -3.03
CA PHE A 80 6.53 8.10 -3.18
C PHE A 80 6.92 6.66 -3.57
N GLN A 81 6.39 5.65 -2.90
CA GLN A 81 6.70 4.25 -3.22
C GLN A 81 5.44 3.43 -3.42
N GLN A 82 5.32 2.75 -4.57
CA GLN A 82 4.24 1.81 -4.86
C GLN A 82 4.79 0.46 -5.33
N ASP A 83 4.03 -0.63 -5.15
CA ASP A 83 4.45 -1.98 -5.53
C ASP A 83 4.38 -2.24 -7.06
N GLY A 84 4.65 -3.47 -7.47
CA GLY A 84 4.67 -3.86 -8.89
C GLY A 84 3.33 -4.34 -9.45
N ALA A 85 2.19 -4.12 -8.76
CA ALA A 85 0.89 -4.62 -9.21
C ALA A 85 0.53 -4.10 -10.62
N PRO A 86 -0.20 -4.89 -11.43
CA PRO A 86 -0.50 -4.51 -12.82
C PRO A 86 -1.14 -3.12 -12.98
N ALA A 87 -2.05 -2.73 -12.07
CA ALA A 87 -2.71 -1.43 -12.09
C ALA A 87 -1.73 -0.25 -11.93
N HIS A 88 -0.70 -0.43 -11.09
CA HIS A 88 0.28 0.60 -10.76
C HIS A 88 1.28 0.86 -11.89
N TYR A 89 1.36 -0.03 -12.88
CA TYR A 89 2.34 0.00 -13.96
C TYR A 89 1.81 0.60 -15.29
N THR A 90 0.52 0.96 -15.35
CA THR A 90 -0.06 1.56 -16.56
C THR A 90 0.65 2.85 -16.97
N ILE A 91 0.57 3.21 -18.26
CA ILE A 91 1.23 4.43 -18.79
C ILE A 91 0.70 5.67 -18.06
N THR A 92 -0.63 5.81 -17.97
CA THR A 92 -1.30 6.95 -17.35
C THR A 92 -0.90 7.15 -15.89
N VAL A 93 -0.82 6.08 -15.09
CA VAL A 93 -0.36 6.14 -13.69
C VAL A 93 1.09 6.61 -13.59
N ARG A 94 1.97 6.16 -14.50
CA ARG A 94 3.38 6.57 -14.47
C ARG A 94 3.57 8.00 -14.92
N ASP A 95 2.82 8.45 -15.92
CA ASP A 95 2.87 9.82 -16.40
C ASP A 95 2.41 10.79 -15.31
N TYR A 96 1.31 10.44 -14.62
CA TYR A 96 0.85 11.17 -13.44
C TYR A 96 1.93 11.25 -12.35
N LEU A 97 2.55 10.13 -11.98
CA LEU A 97 3.60 10.12 -10.94
C LEU A 97 4.84 10.92 -11.35
N ASN A 98 5.18 10.96 -12.64
CA ASN A 98 6.26 11.81 -13.13
C ASN A 98 5.93 13.30 -13.01
N GLN A 99 4.66 13.67 -13.19
CA GLN A 99 4.19 15.05 -13.05
C GLN A 99 4.13 15.48 -11.59
N GLU A 100 3.56 14.65 -10.72
CA GLU A 100 3.36 14.97 -9.30
C GLU A 100 4.63 14.82 -8.46
N HIS A 101 5.53 13.91 -8.83
CA HIS A 101 6.77 13.63 -8.11
C HIS A 101 8.00 13.77 -9.02
N PRO A 102 8.29 14.99 -9.51
CA PRO A 102 9.41 15.24 -10.40
C PRO A 102 10.76 15.01 -9.70
N GLY A 103 11.83 14.84 -10.48
CA GLY A 103 13.20 14.79 -9.94
C GLY A 103 13.56 13.49 -9.21
N ASN A 104 13.13 12.34 -9.75
CA ASN A 104 13.36 11.01 -9.17
C ASN A 104 12.69 10.79 -7.80
N LYS A 105 11.56 11.45 -7.51
CA LYS A 105 10.87 11.34 -6.22
C LYS A 105 9.83 10.22 -6.13
N TRP A 106 9.91 9.19 -6.98
CA TRP A 106 9.08 8.00 -6.81
C TRP A 106 9.74 6.69 -7.23
N ILE A 107 9.39 5.61 -6.50
CA ILE A 107 9.87 4.24 -6.69
C ILE A 107 8.73 3.38 -7.19
N GLY A 108 8.97 2.66 -8.28
CA GLY A 108 8.00 1.71 -8.81
C GLY A 108 8.51 0.95 -10.02
N ARG A 109 7.66 0.09 -10.58
CA ARG A 109 8.03 -0.66 -11.80
C ARG A 109 8.16 0.31 -12.98
N ARG A 110 9.34 0.36 -13.60
CA ARG A 110 9.72 1.36 -14.63
C ARG A 110 9.54 2.82 -14.16
N GLY A 111 9.67 3.08 -12.86
CA GLY A 111 9.82 4.44 -12.33
C GLY A 111 11.26 4.94 -12.43
N PRO A 112 11.50 6.22 -12.09
CA PRO A 112 12.82 6.82 -12.11
C PRO A 112 13.77 6.12 -11.13
N ILE A 113 13.29 5.75 -9.95
CA ILE A 113 14.01 4.87 -9.04
C ILE A 113 13.49 3.43 -9.22
N LYS A 114 14.38 2.55 -9.69
CA LYS A 114 14.06 1.12 -9.89
C LYS A 114 14.00 0.38 -8.56
N ARG A 115 12.94 -0.42 -8.36
CA ARG A 115 12.89 -1.42 -7.28
C ARG A 115 13.76 -2.63 -7.64
N SER A 116 14.51 -3.17 -6.66
CA SER A 116 15.15 -4.47 -6.80
C SER A 116 14.11 -5.59 -7.03
N PRO A 117 14.37 -6.56 -7.93
CA PRO A 117 13.44 -7.67 -8.16
C PRO A 117 13.18 -8.50 -6.88
N ARG A 118 11.90 -8.84 -6.64
CA ARG A 118 11.46 -9.75 -5.55
C ARG A 118 11.88 -9.33 -4.13
N SER A 119 11.87 -8.03 -3.86
CA SER A 119 12.17 -7.52 -2.51
C SER A 119 10.91 -6.97 -1.82
N PRO A 120 10.02 -7.84 -1.28
CA PRO A 120 8.89 -7.38 -0.46
C PRO A 120 9.37 -6.62 0.79
N ASP A 121 10.54 -6.97 1.31
CA ASP A 121 11.19 -6.34 2.47
C ASP A 121 11.66 -4.89 2.21
N LEU A 122 11.76 -4.47 0.95
CA LEU A 122 12.18 -3.12 0.56
C LEU A 122 11.02 -2.14 0.38
N THR A 123 9.80 -2.54 0.75
CA THR A 123 8.70 -1.58 0.96
C THR A 123 8.39 -1.64 2.44
N SER A 124 8.53 -0.54 3.18
CA SER A 124 8.27 -0.52 4.63
C SER A 124 6.91 -1.14 4.96
N ILE A 125 5.91 -0.91 4.10
CA ILE A 125 4.57 -1.50 4.23
C ILE A 125 4.52 -3.03 4.04
N GLY A 126 5.38 -3.58 3.18
CA GLY A 126 5.48 -5.02 2.92
C GLY A 126 5.99 -5.81 4.11
N PHE A 127 6.83 -5.17 4.94
CA PHE A 127 7.35 -5.72 6.19
C PHE A 127 6.36 -5.59 7.36
N PHE A 128 5.70 -4.43 7.50
CA PHE A 128 4.86 -4.13 8.68
C PHE A 128 3.38 -4.54 8.56
N VAL A 129 2.81 -4.60 7.35
CA VAL A 129 1.35 -4.75 7.16
C VAL A 129 0.95 -6.13 6.61
N ARG A 130 1.89 -6.88 6.04
CA ARG A 130 1.61 -8.26 5.62
C ARG A 130 1.74 -9.21 6.81
N PRO A 131 0.87 -10.24 6.93
CA PRO A 131 1.07 -11.28 7.92
C PRO A 131 2.46 -11.88 7.75
N GLN A 132 3.28 -11.87 8.80
CA GLN A 132 4.47 -12.71 8.82
C GLN A 132 3.98 -14.16 8.89
N ILE A 133 4.18 -14.87 7.80
CA ILE A 133 4.01 -16.32 7.71
C ILE A 133 5.31 -17.01 8.08
#